data_AF-A0A7V8WFT7-F1
#
_entry.id   AF-A0A7V8WFT7-F1
#
_cell.length_a   1.000
_cell.length_b   1.000
_cell.length_c   1.000
_cell.angle_alpha   90.00
_cell.angle_beta   90.00
_cell.angle_gamma   90.00
#
_symmetry.space_group_name_H-M   'P 1'
#
loop_
_entity.id
_entity.type
_entity.pdbx_description
1 polymer ?
#
loop_
_entity_poly.entity_id
_entity_poly.type
_entity_poly.pdbx_seq_one_letter_code
_entity_poly.pdbx_strand_id
1 'polypeptide(L)'
;GAIPAVALIAPLAFATAASSGIPVFLTALMVANGANAGNLSPVSAVGVIANSRMASVGLGGHELKVWAANFLAHLFVAAVAYAVLVRRIPARDATVPDRPPHVTRAQWLTMAVVFAWVAAVLVLSAPLGLSAFAAAVFLVVSGAADDTGGIKGMPWSAILMVCGVAMLVTTAERAGGLDLFTALLAKLATPETLNGVIAFVTGVISSCSSTSGVVLPTFLPTAPGLVQQVGGGDPLAVALSINVGSSLVDVSPLSTIGALCVAAVTDPRVARGLFRRMLIWGLTMTVVGALLCLAFASWFARL
;
A
#
# COMPACT_ATOMS: atom_id res chain seq x y z
N GLY A 1 -5.48 4.67 -5.93
CA GLY A 1 -5.12 4.33 -4.54
C GLY A 1 -5.68 2.96 -4.20
N ALA A 2 -5.03 2.20 -3.32
CA ALA A 2 -5.36 0.79 -3.08
C ALA A 2 -6.77 0.57 -2.50
N ILE A 3 -7.20 1.39 -1.53
CA ILE A 3 -8.51 1.24 -0.87
C ILE A 3 -9.68 1.38 -1.86
N PRO A 4 -9.80 2.46 -2.67
CA PRO A 4 -10.85 2.56 -3.69
C PRO A 4 -10.80 1.44 -4.73
N ALA A 5 -9.59 1.01 -5.13
CA ALA A 5 -9.43 -0.08 -6.09
C ALA A 5 -10.02 -1.38 -5.53
N VAL A 6 -9.75 -1.73 -4.27
CA VAL A 6 -10.32 -2.92 -3.62
C VAL A 6 -11.83 -2.78 -3.46
N ALA A 7 -12.32 -1.63 -3.02
CA ALA A 7 -13.76 -1.40 -2.84
C ALA A 7 -14.55 -1.61 -4.15
N LEU A 8 -13.96 -1.22 -5.29
CA LEU A 8 -14.57 -1.40 -6.61
C LEU A 8 -14.40 -2.83 -7.15
N ILE A 9 -13.20 -3.40 -7.04
CA ILE A 9 -12.83 -4.65 -7.71
C ILE A 9 -13.22 -5.88 -6.89
N ALA A 10 -13.18 -5.82 -5.56
CA ALA A 10 -13.46 -6.98 -4.72
C ALA A 10 -14.85 -7.58 -5.00
N PRO A 11 -15.97 -6.84 -4.98
CA PRO A 11 -17.30 -7.42 -5.25
C PRO A 11 -17.37 -8.17 -6.59
N LEU A 12 -16.83 -7.58 -7.65
CA LEU A 12 -16.77 -8.20 -8.98
C LEU A 12 -15.88 -9.44 -9.00
N ALA A 13 -14.71 -9.36 -8.37
CA ALA A 13 -13.77 -10.47 -8.28
C ALA A 13 -14.35 -11.66 -7.49
N PHE A 14 -15.07 -11.41 -6.39
CA PHE A 14 -15.72 -12.46 -5.61
C PHE A 14 -16.93 -13.07 -6.34
N ALA A 15 -17.71 -12.26 -7.04
CA ALA A 15 -18.82 -12.76 -7.87
C ALA A 15 -18.32 -13.66 -9.01
N THR A 16 -17.28 -13.23 -9.73
CA THR A 16 -16.64 -14.01 -10.81
C THR A 16 -15.94 -15.26 -10.28
N ALA A 17 -15.32 -15.18 -9.09
CA ALA A 17 -14.74 -16.34 -8.44
C ALA A 17 -15.80 -17.37 -8.03
N ALA A 18 -16.97 -16.93 -7.57
CA ALA A 18 -18.07 -17.80 -7.21
C ALA A 18 -18.62 -18.58 -8.43
N SER A 19 -18.79 -17.92 -9.58
CA SER A 19 -19.25 -18.60 -10.80
C SER A 19 -18.18 -19.55 -11.37
N SER A 20 -16.91 -19.13 -11.34
CA SER A 20 -15.78 -19.88 -11.91
C SER A 20 -15.21 -20.95 -10.98
N GLY A 21 -15.71 -21.07 -9.74
CA GLY A 21 -15.20 -22.02 -8.74
C GLY A 21 -13.80 -21.69 -8.21
N ILE A 22 -13.32 -20.45 -8.40
CA ILE A 22 -12.01 -20.01 -7.90
C ILE A 22 -12.09 -19.88 -6.37
N PRO A 23 -11.10 -20.40 -5.62
CA PRO A 23 -11.10 -20.29 -4.17
C PRO A 23 -11.15 -18.83 -3.70
N VAL A 24 -12.15 -18.50 -2.88
CA VAL A 24 -12.37 -17.17 -2.27
C VAL A 24 -11.10 -16.59 -1.64
N PHE A 25 -10.28 -17.43 -1.01
CA PHE A 25 -9.01 -17.00 -0.43
C PHE A 25 -8.00 -16.53 -1.48
N LEU A 26 -7.85 -17.25 -2.59
CA LEU A 26 -6.95 -16.84 -3.67
C LEU A 26 -7.42 -15.53 -4.30
N THR A 27 -8.73 -15.38 -4.54
CA THR A 27 -9.34 -14.15 -5.04
C THR A 27 -8.99 -12.96 -4.15
N ALA A 28 -9.18 -13.09 -2.83
CA ALA A 28 -8.84 -12.04 -1.87
C ALA A 28 -7.36 -11.65 -1.95
N LEU A 29 -6.45 -12.64 -2.01
CA LEU A 29 -5.02 -12.38 -2.11
C LEU A 29 -4.65 -11.66 -3.41
N MET A 30 -5.24 -12.02 -4.55
CA MET A 30 -4.93 -11.37 -5.82
C MET A 30 -5.45 -9.93 -5.86
N VAL A 31 -6.67 -9.68 -5.38
CA VAL A 31 -7.24 -8.33 -5.31
C VAL A 31 -6.43 -7.44 -4.36
N ALA A 32 -6.15 -7.92 -3.15
CA ALA A 32 -5.45 -7.15 -2.14
C ALA A 32 -3.98 -6.87 -2.52
N ASN A 33 -3.23 -7.87 -2.99
CA ASN A 33 -1.85 -7.66 -3.43
C ASN A 33 -1.78 -6.80 -4.69
N GLY A 34 -2.70 -6.98 -5.65
CA GLY A 34 -2.75 -6.16 -6.86
C GLY A 34 -3.00 -4.68 -6.53
N ALA A 35 -3.91 -4.40 -5.59
CA ALA A 35 -4.14 -3.05 -5.10
C ALA A 35 -2.93 -2.49 -4.35
N ASN A 36 -2.31 -3.28 -3.48
CA ASN A 36 -1.13 -2.85 -2.71
C ASN A 36 0.13 -2.65 -3.55
N ALA A 37 0.29 -3.39 -4.66
CA ALA A 37 1.41 -3.21 -5.58
C ALA A 37 1.48 -1.78 -6.17
N GLY A 38 0.32 -1.13 -6.35
CA GLY A 38 0.23 0.26 -6.78
C GLY A 38 0.22 1.29 -5.64
N ASN A 39 0.22 0.86 -4.37
CA ASN A 39 -0.08 1.75 -3.25
C ASN A 39 1.04 2.74 -2.93
N LEU A 40 2.30 2.42 -3.24
CA LEU A 40 3.45 3.33 -3.05
C LEU A 40 3.88 4.05 -4.34
N SER A 41 3.02 4.10 -5.35
CA SER A 41 3.26 4.87 -6.58
C SER A 41 3.42 6.38 -6.28
N PRO A 42 4.24 7.14 -7.04
CA PRO A 42 4.41 8.58 -6.84
C PRO A 42 3.10 9.39 -6.90
N VAL A 43 2.09 8.87 -7.59
CA VAL A 43 0.78 9.53 -7.77
C VAL A 43 -0.30 9.02 -6.81
N SER A 44 0.00 8.04 -5.96
CA SER A 44 -0.95 7.55 -4.97
C SER A 44 -0.87 8.37 -3.67
N ALA A 45 -1.99 8.49 -2.96
CA ALA A 45 -2.01 9.20 -1.67
C ALA A 45 -1.02 8.60 -0.64
N VAL A 46 -0.90 7.26 -0.58
CA VAL A 46 0.02 6.60 0.34
C VAL A 46 1.48 6.77 -0.09
N GLY A 47 1.77 6.71 -1.39
CA GLY A 47 3.10 6.98 -1.93
C GLY A 47 3.52 8.42 -1.67
N VAL A 48 2.63 9.39 -1.83
CA VAL A 48 2.89 10.80 -1.49
C VAL A 48 3.26 10.95 -0.01
N ILE A 49 2.58 10.25 0.91
CA ILE A 49 2.92 10.26 2.34
C ILE A 49 4.32 9.69 2.56
N ALA A 50 4.62 8.52 1.99
CA ALA A 50 5.92 7.88 2.10
C ALA A 50 7.05 8.80 1.60
N ASN A 51 6.89 9.32 0.38
CA ASN A 51 7.87 10.17 -0.28
C ASN A 51 8.08 11.49 0.47
N SER A 52 7.01 12.10 0.98
CA SER A 52 7.12 13.33 1.79
C SER A 52 7.91 13.10 3.08
N ARG A 53 7.71 11.95 3.74
CA ARG A 53 8.41 11.60 4.98
C ARG A 53 9.86 11.21 4.76
N MET A 54 10.15 10.57 3.63
CA MET A 54 11.53 10.32 3.22
C MET A 54 12.25 11.62 2.86
N ALA A 55 11.60 12.51 2.12
CA ALA A 55 12.16 13.82 1.76
C ALA A 55 12.49 14.68 2.98
N SER A 56 11.68 14.65 4.05
CA SER A 56 11.95 15.41 5.28
C SER A 56 13.23 15.01 6.02
N VAL A 57 13.80 13.84 5.71
CA VAL A 57 15.05 13.35 6.31
C VAL A 57 16.17 13.17 5.28
N GLY A 58 16.07 13.85 4.14
CA GLY A 58 17.11 13.85 3.10
C GLY A 58 17.08 12.63 2.16
N LEU A 59 16.01 11.84 2.17
CA LEU A 59 15.83 10.65 1.32
C LEU A 59 14.83 10.87 0.17
N GLY A 60 14.74 12.10 -0.36
CA GLY A 60 13.87 12.44 -1.50
C GLY A 60 14.42 11.94 -2.85
N GLY A 61 13.60 11.95 -3.91
CA GLY A 61 14.03 11.62 -5.28
C GLY A 61 14.14 10.12 -5.59
N HIS A 62 13.58 9.27 -4.73
CA HIS A 62 13.59 7.81 -4.87
C HIS A 62 12.19 7.20 -5.04
N GLU A 63 11.22 8.00 -5.48
CA GLU A 63 9.80 7.63 -5.52
C GLU A 63 9.55 6.39 -6.38
N LEU A 64 10.20 6.31 -7.54
CA LEU A 64 10.10 5.14 -8.43
C LEU A 64 10.77 3.90 -7.84
N LYS A 65 11.87 4.06 -7.08
CA LYS A 65 12.53 2.93 -6.40
C LYS A 65 11.64 2.39 -5.29
N VAL A 66 11.08 3.26 -4.45
CA VAL A 66 10.14 2.89 -3.39
C VAL A 66 8.93 2.14 -3.97
N TRP A 67 8.35 2.68 -5.04
CA TRP A 67 7.26 2.02 -5.73
C TRP A 67 7.67 0.65 -6.30
N ALA A 68 8.80 0.57 -7.01
CA ALA A 68 9.26 -0.66 -7.65
C ALA A 68 9.58 -1.76 -6.62
N ALA A 69 10.24 -1.43 -5.50
CA ALA A 69 10.51 -2.39 -4.43
C ALA A 69 9.22 -3.00 -3.88
N ASN A 70 8.22 -2.16 -3.61
CA ASN A 70 6.91 -2.60 -3.12
C ASN A 70 6.13 -3.39 -4.17
N PHE A 71 6.15 -2.93 -5.43
CA PHE A 71 5.52 -3.62 -6.54
C PHE A 71 6.08 -5.03 -6.71
N LEU A 72 7.41 -5.16 -6.73
CA LEU A 72 8.09 -6.46 -6.87
C LEU A 72 7.81 -7.37 -5.69
N ALA A 73 7.80 -6.85 -4.46
CA ALA A 73 7.46 -7.63 -3.28
C ALA A 73 6.03 -8.19 -3.34
N HIS A 74 5.05 -7.35 -3.68
CA HIS A 74 3.66 -7.81 -3.84
C HIS A 74 3.47 -8.73 -5.04
N LEU A 75 4.17 -8.49 -6.16
CA LEU A 75 4.16 -9.36 -7.32
C LEU A 75 4.71 -10.75 -6.97
N PHE A 76 5.84 -10.80 -6.26
CA PHE A 76 6.45 -12.05 -5.80
C PHE A 76 5.50 -12.82 -4.89
N VAL A 77 4.97 -12.18 -3.86
CA VAL A 77 4.04 -12.80 -2.89
C VAL A 77 2.75 -13.26 -3.58
N ALA A 78 2.20 -12.47 -4.50
CA ALA A 78 1.04 -12.85 -5.29
C ALA A 78 1.34 -14.03 -6.23
N ALA A 79 2.47 -14.03 -6.91
CA ALA A 79 2.88 -15.12 -7.80
C ALA A 79 3.06 -16.44 -7.03
N VAL A 80 3.69 -16.39 -5.86
CA VAL A 80 3.83 -17.56 -4.97
C VAL A 80 2.46 -18.05 -4.49
N ALA A 81 1.60 -17.13 -4.02
CA ALA A 81 0.25 -17.48 -3.60
C ALA A 81 -0.56 -18.14 -4.73
N TYR A 82 -0.46 -17.60 -5.94
CA TYR A 82 -1.10 -18.14 -7.13
C TYR A 82 -0.55 -19.52 -7.45
N ALA A 83 0.77 -19.70 -7.57
CA ALA A 83 1.39 -20.98 -7.88
C ALA A 83 1.02 -22.11 -6.89
N VAL A 84 0.88 -21.77 -5.61
CA VAL A 84 0.48 -22.72 -4.55
C VAL A 84 -1.01 -23.06 -4.61
N LEU A 85 -1.87 -22.10 -4.93
CA LEU A 85 -3.33 -22.25 -4.84
C LEU A 85 -4.02 -22.54 -6.18
N VAL A 86 -3.35 -22.34 -7.33
CA VAL A 86 -3.90 -22.56 -8.67
C VAL A 86 -4.36 -24.00 -8.89
N ARG A 87 -3.68 -24.97 -8.25
CA ARG A 87 -4.06 -26.40 -8.31
C ARG A 87 -5.43 -26.70 -7.71
N ARG A 88 -6.02 -25.76 -6.96
CA ARG A 88 -7.36 -25.86 -6.37
C ARG A 88 -8.44 -25.20 -7.22
N ILE A 89 -8.08 -24.64 -8.38
CA ILE A 89 -9.03 -24.04 -9.32
C ILE A 89 -9.58 -25.17 -10.20
N PRO A 90 -10.89 -25.46 -10.17
CA PRO A 90 -11.49 -26.42 -11.09
C PRO A 90 -11.43 -25.87 -12.51
N ALA A 91 -11.21 -26.75 -13.49
CA ALA A 91 -11.40 -26.37 -14.90
C ALA A 91 -12.88 -26.09 -15.14
N ARG A 92 -13.21 -24.83 -15.42
CA ARG A 92 -14.55 -24.37 -15.79
C ARG A 92 -14.42 -23.32 -16.88
N ASP A 93 -15.34 -23.34 -17.83
CA ASP A 93 -15.44 -22.31 -18.84
C ASP A 93 -15.87 -20.99 -18.19
N ALA A 94 -15.11 -19.94 -18.46
CA ALA A 94 -15.43 -18.61 -17.99
C ALA A 94 -16.69 -18.12 -18.70
N THR A 95 -17.75 -17.82 -17.95
CA THR A 95 -18.91 -17.09 -18.49
C THR A 95 -18.51 -15.63 -18.67
N VAL A 96 -18.12 -15.27 -19.89
CA VAL A 96 -17.88 -13.87 -20.26
C VAL A 96 -19.24 -13.21 -20.50
N PRO A 97 -19.53 -12.03 -19.90
CA PRO A 97 -20.75 -11.30 -20.22
C PRO A 97 -20.82 -11.00 -21.72
N ASP A 98 -21.95 -11.29 -22.36
CA ASP A 98 -22.15 -11.19 -23.82
C ASP A 98 -21.96 -9.78 -24.40
N ARG A 99 -21.94 -8.73 -23.56
CA ARG A 99 -21.70 -7.35 -24.01
C ARG A 99 -20.85 -6.55 -23.01
N PRO A 100 -19.68 -6.03 -23.41
CA PRO A 100 -18.97 -5.05 -22.59
C PRO A 100 -19.81 -3.77 -22.49
N PRO A 101 -19.85 -3.12 -21.31
CA PRO A 101 -20.54 -1.84 -21.17
C PRO A 101 -19.93 -0.79 -22.11
N HIS A 102 -20.78 0.03 -22.74
CA HIS A 102 -20.32 1.11 -23.60
C HIS A 102 -19.68 2.22 -22.76
N VAL A 103 -18.47 2.65 -23.14
CA VAL A 103 -17.78 3.75 -22.48
C VAL A 103 -18.48 5.06 -22.85
N THR A 104 -18.94 5.80 -21.84
CA THR A 104 -19.62 7.07 -22.06
C THR A 104 -18.64 8.19 -22.41
N ARG A 105 -19.14 9.29 -23.00
CA ARG A 105 -18.30 10.48 -23.27
C ARG A 105 -17.67 11.06 -22.00
N ALA A 106 -18.41 11.03 -20.88
CA ALA A 106 -17.91 11.45 -19.58
C ALA A 106 -16.72 10.58 -19.13
N GLN A 107 -16.81 9.25 -19.26
CA GLN A 107 -15.72 8.34 -18.92
C GLN A 107 -14.47 8.55 -19.79
N TRP A 108 -14.65 8.78 -21.09
CA TRP A 108 -13.55 9.14 -21.98
C TRP A 108 -12.86 10.44 -21.56
N LEU A 109 -13.64 11.47 -21.20
CA LEU A 109 -13.09 12.74 -20.72
C LEU A 109 -12.36 12.55 -19.39
N THR A 110 -12.93 11.82 -18.44
CA THR A 110 -12.27 11.50 -17.16
C THR A 110 -10.95 10.78 -17.39
N MET A 111 -10.92 9.78 -18.27
CA MET A 111 -9.71 9.02 -18.58
C MET A 111 -8.64 9.90 -19.22
N ALA A 112 -9.03 10.77 -20.16
CA ALA A 112 -8.11 11.73 -20.79
C ALA A 112 -7.54 12.73 -19.77
N VAL A 113 -8.35 13.28 -18.88
CA VAL A 113 -7.91 14.23 -17.85
C VAL A 113 -6.98 13.57 -16.84
N VAL A 114 -7.30 12.35 -16.37
CA VAL A 114 -6.43 11.59 -15.46
C VAL A 114 -5.10 11.29 -16.13
N PHE A 115 -5.11 10.86 -17.40
CA PHE A 115 -3.88 10.59 -18.15
C PHE A 115 -3.03 11.87 -18.32
N ALA A 116 -3.66 12.98 -18.73
CA ALA A 116 -2.99 14.26 -18.88
C ALA A 116 -2.43 14.77 -17.55
N TRP A 117 -3.15 14.62 -16.45
CA TRP A 117 -2.70 14.98 -15.10
C TRP A 117 -1.49 14.16 -14.66
N VAL A 118 -1.53 12.83 -14.85
CA VAL A 118 -0.38 11.96 -14.55
C VAL A 118 0.85 12.37 -15.38
N ALA A 119 0.66 12.63 -16.68
CA ALA A 119 1.75 13.11 -17.54
C ALA A 119 2.30 14.46 -17.07
N ALA A 120 1.44 15.40 -16.66
CA ALA A 120 1.87 16.70 -16.15
C ALA A 120 2.66 16.57 -14.84
N VAL A 121 2.24 15.70 -13.93
CA VAL A 121 2.98 15.45 -12.68
C VAL A 121 4.34 14.80 -12.95
N LEU A 122 4.40 13.81 -13.85
CA LEU A 122 5.63 13.05 -14.09
C LEU A 122 6.64 13.77 -15.01
N VAL A 123 6.17 14.47 -16.04
CA VAL A 123 7.03 15.09 -17.07
C VAL A 123 7.29 16.56 -16.76
N LEU A 124 6.26 17.29 -16.32
CA LEU A 124 6.35 18.73 -16.08
C LEU A 124 6.63 19.06 -14.61
N SER A 125 6.74 18.05 -13.74
CA SER A 125 6.91 18.22 -12.29
C SER A 125 5.85 19.12 -11.66
N ALA A 126 4.61 19.06 -12.17
CA ALA A 126 3.53 19.91 -11.69
C ALA A 126 3.22 19.63 -10.20
N PRO A 127 2.90 20.67 -9.38
CA PRO A 127 2.56 20.46 -7.98
C PRO A 127 1.37 19.52 -7.84
N LEU A 128 1.58 18.35 -7.23
CA LEU A 128 0.63 17.23 -7.22
C LEU A 128 -0.74 17.63 -6.65
N GLY A 129 -0.76 18.34 -5.51
CA GLY A 129 -1.99 18.78 -4.87
C GLY A 129 -2.77 19.81 -5.70
N LEU A 130 -2.13 20.92 -6.08
CA LEU A 130 -2.78 22.00 -6.83
C LEU A 130 -3.27 21.52 -8.20
N SER A 131 -2.45 20.74 -8.91
CA SER A 131 -2.82 20.18 -10.22
C SER A 131 -3.96 19.17 -10.13
N ALA A 132 -4.03 18.36 -9.06
CA ALA A 132 -5.14 17.45 -8.84
C ALA A 132 -6.45 18.20 -8.61
N PHE A 133 -6.44 19.28 -7.81
CA PHE A 133 -7.62 20.13 -7.64
C PHE A 133 -8.05 20.81 -8.94
N ALA A 134 -7.09 21.32 -9.73
CA ALA A 134 -7.40 21.91 -11.04
C ALA A 134 -8.05 20.89 -12.00
N ALA A 135 -7.53 19.66 -12.04
CA ALA A 135 -8.10 18.57 -12.84
C ALA A 135 -9.51 18.19 -12.35
N ALA A 136 -9.73 18.14 -11.03
CA ALA A 136 -11.04 17.86 -10.44
C ALA A 136 -12.06 18.96 -10.77
N VAL A 137 -11.68 20.24 -10.63
CA VAL A 137 -12.54 21.38 -11.01
C VAL A 137 -12.91 21.31 -12.48
N PHE A 138 -11.95 21.01 -13.36
CA PHE A 138 -12.22 20.85 -14.79
C PHE A 138 -13.24 19.74 -15.08
N LEU A 139 -13.15 18.59 -14.39
CA LEU A 139 -14.10 17.49 -14.55
C LEU A 139 -15.51 17.83 -14.04
N VAL A 140 -15.61 18.59 -12.96
CA VAL A 140 -16.90 19.08 -12.43
C VAL A 140 -17.52 20.11 -13.38
N VAL A 141 -16.74 21.10 -13.84
CA VAL A 141 -17.23 22.16 -14.75
C VAL A 141 -17.62 21.59 -16.12
N SER A 142 -16.94 20.56 -16.61
CA SER A 142 -17.30 19.88 -17.87
C SER A 142 -18.49 18.92 -17.75
N GLY A 143 -19.07 18.76 -16.55
CA GLY A 143 -20.20 17.86 -16.29
C GLY A 143 -19.84 16.38 -16.37
N ALA A 144 -18.55 16.03 -16.37
CA ALA A 144 -18.07 14.66 -16.40
C ALA A 144 -17.92 14.02 -15.00
N ALA A 145 -17.98 14.83 -13.94
CA ALA A 145 -17.97 14.38 -12.55
C ALA A 145 -19.01 15.12 -11.69
N ASP A 146 -19.58 14.42 -10.72
CA ASP A 146 -20.49 14.98 -9.72
C ASP A 146 -19.70 15.51 -8.52
N ASP A 147 -19.96 16.74 -8.11
CA ASP A 147 -19.26 17.41 -7.02
C ASP A 147 -19.60 16.78 -5.65
N THR A 148 -20.88 16.53 -5.43
CA THR A 148 -21.43 16.03 -4.17
C THR A 148 -20.98 14.59 -3.92
N GLY A 149 -21.01 13.75 -4.95
CA GLY A 149 -20.48 12.39 -4.93
C GLY A 149 -18.97 12.36 -4.71
N GLY A 150 -18.23 13.25 -5.37
CA GLY A 150 -16.78 13.39 -5.19
C GLY A 150 -16.38 13.74 -3.75
N ILE A 151 -17.05 14.72 -3.15
CA ILE A 151 -16.81 15.15 -1.76
C ILE A 151 -17.14 14.04 -0.76
N LYS A 152 -18.26 13.31 -0.98
CA LYS A 152 -18.64 12.17 -0.12
C LYS A 152 -17.65 11.02 -0.21
N GLY A 153 -17.02 10.83 -1.37
CA GLY A 153 -15.98 9.81 -1.60
C GLY A 153 -14.60 10.17 -1.04
N MET A 154 -14.41 11.41 -0.57
CA MET A 154 -13.11 11.87 -0.08
C MET A 154 -12.76 11.19 1.26
N PRO A 155 -11.53 10.68 1.44
CA PRO A 155 -11.14 9.96 2.64
C PRO A 155 -10.79 10.92 3.80
N TRP A 156 -11.77 11.67 4.31
CA TRP A 156 -11.59 12.70 5.35
C TRP A 156 -10.85 12.19 6.60
N SER A 157 -11.18 10.98 7.06
CA SER A 157 -10.49 10.35 8.19
C SER A 157 -9.00 10.13 7.91
N ALA A 158 -8.63 9.77 6.68
CA ALA A 158 -7.23 9.57 6.31
C ALA A 158 -6.47 10.91 6.29
N ILE A 159 -7.09 11.97 5.78
CA ILE A 159 -6.50 13.32 5.77
C ILE A 159 -6.27 13.81 7.20
N LEU A 160 -7.29 13.74 8.06
CA LEU A 160 -7.18 14.13 9.46
C LEU A 160 -6.12 13.31 10.22
N MET A 161 -6.06 12.00 9.97
CA MET A 161 -5.07 11.11 10.57
C MET A 161 -3.64 11.49 10.17
N VAL A 162 -3.37 11.73 8.88
CA VAL A 162 -2.04 12.13 8.41
C VAL A 162 -1.59 13.43 9.05
N CYS A 163 -2.50 14.41 9.18
CA CYS A 163 -2.24 15.65 9.91
C CYS A 163 -1.95 15.40 11.40
N GLY A 164 -2.77 14.59 12.07
CA GLY A 164 -2.63 14.28 13.49
C GLY A 164 -1.33 13.54 13.81
N VAL A 165 -0.98 12.52 13.02
CA VAL A 165 0.27 11.78 13.21
C VAL A 165 1.48 12.63 12.85
N ALA A 166 1.39 13.53 11.87
CA ALA A 166 2.45 14.53 11.64
C ALA A 166 2.76 15.33 12.91
N MET A 167 1.72 15.80 13.60
CA MET A 167 1.88 16.54 14.86
C MET A 167 2.42 15.66 15.98
N LEU A 168 1.94 14.41 16.08
CA LEU A 168 2.41 13.46 17.10
C LEU A 168 3.89 13.14 16.92
N VAL A 169 4.33 12.86 15.69
CA VAL A 169 5.73 12.58 15.36
C VAL A 169 6.60 13.79 15.69
N THR A 170 6.17 15.00 15.30
CA THR A 170 6.90 16.24 15.64
C THR A 170 7.00 16.45 17.16
N THR A 171 5.95 16.13 17.91
CA THR A 171 5.95 16.20 19.38
C THR A 171 6.87 15.15 19.99
N ALA A 172 6.83 13.91 19.49
CA ALA A 172 7.67 12.81 19.94
C ALA A 172 9.15 13.07 19.66
N GLU A 173 9.49 13.63 18.49
CA GLU A 173 10.83 14.10 18.15
C GLU A 173 11.32 15.15 19.16
N ARG A 174 10.51 16.18 19.43
CA ARG A 174 10.86 17.22 20.42
C ARG A 174 10.98 16.68 21.85
N ALA A 175 10.27 15.59 22.17
CA ALA A 175 10.32 14.93 23.47
C ALA A 175 11.46 13.90 23.60
N GLY A 176 12.29 13.71 22.57
CA GLY A 176 13.36 12.70 22.55
C GLY A 176 12.87 11.25 22.40
N GLY A 177 11.60 11.05 22.02
CA GLY A 177 11.02 9.72 21.84
C GLY A 177 11.62 8.96 20.66
N LEU A 178 12.08 9.68 19.63
CA LEU A 178 12.76 9.07 18.48
C LEU A 178 14.09 8.44 18.88
N ASP A 179 14.89 9.13 19.70
CA ASP A 179 16.20 8.65 20.19
C ASP A 179 16.06 7.40 21.07
N LEU A 180 15.01 7.37 21.91
CA LEU A 180 14.70 6.19 22.72
C LEU A 180 14.32 4.99 21.84
N PHE A 181 13.51 5.24 20.82
CA PHE A 181 13.08 4.20 19.88
C PHE A 181 14.26 3.64 19.09
N THR A 182 15.11 4.50 18.55
CA THR A 182 16.30 4.07 17.81
C THR A 182 17.30 3.35 18.74
N ALA A 183 17.43 3.75 20.00
CA ALA A 183 18.26 3.05 20.99
C ALA A 183 17.74 1.65 21.32
N LEU A 184 16.42 1.47 21.43
CA LEU A 184 15.80 0.17 21.67
C LEU A 184 15.99 -0.77 20.47
N LEU A 185 15.81 -0.25 19.25
CA LEU A 185 16.06 -1.03 18.04
C LEU A 185 17.53 -1.38 17.84
N ALA A 186 18.46 -0.47 18.18
CA ALA A 186 19.89 -0.73 18.11
C ALA A 186 20.34 -1.86 19.05
N LYS A 187 19.57 -2.19 20.10
CA LYS A 187 19.81 -3.39 20.93
C LYS A 187 19.35 -4.70 20.28
N LEU A 188 18.43 -4.62 19.31
CA LEU A 188 17.83 -5.78 18.65
C LEU A 188 18.47 -6.07 17.27
N ALA A 189 19.15 -5.08 16.69
CA ALA A 189 19.67 -5.15 15.33
C ALA A 189 21.19 -4.93 15.27
N THR A 190 21.80 -5.57 14.28
CA THR A 190 23.18 -5.31 13.84
C THR A 190 23.13 -4.64 12.47
N PRO A 191 24.23 -4.05 11.95
CA PRO A 191 24.25 -3.47 10.61
C PRO A 191 23.76 -4.42 9.50
N GLU A 192 24.03 -5.71 9.65
CA GLU A 192 23.62 -6.74 8.69
C GLU A 192 22.13 -7.10 8.81
N THR A 193 21.58 -7.10 10.03
CA THR A 193 20.20 -7.54 10.29
C THR A 193 19.18 -6.41 10.32
N LEU A 194 19.62 -5.15 10.31
CA LEU A 194 18.79 -3.96 10.49
C LEU A 194 17.57 -3.92 9.57
N ASN A 195 17.75 -4.16 8.27
CA ASN A 195 16.67 -4.16 7.28
C ASN A 195 15.59 -5.21 7.57
N GLY A 196 16.00 -6.41 8.00
CA GLY A 196 15.06 -7.47 8.35
C GLY A 196 14.31 -7.16 9.65
N VAL A 197 15.03 -6.70 10.68
CA VAL A 197 14.45 -6.37 11.98
C VAL A 197 13.45 -5.22 11.85
N ILE A 198 13.80 -4.14 11.14
CA ILE A 198 12.89 -3.01 10.98
C ILE A 198 11.65 -3.40 10.16
N ALA A 199 11.80 -4.17 9.07
CA ALA A 199 10.68 -4.65 8.29
C ALA A 199 9.76 -5.58 9.10
N PHE A 200 10.33 -6.41 9.98
CA PHE A 200 9.55 -7.23 10.90
C PHE A 200 8.75 -6.36 11.87
N VAL A 201 9.41 -5.42 12.56
CA VAL A 201 8.77 -4.54 13.55
C VAL A 201 7.67 -3.70 12.91
N THR A 202 7.93 -3.06 11.78
CA THR A 202 6.93 -2.24 11.07
C THR A 202 5.80 -3.09 10.52
N GLY A 203 6.07 -4.32 10.08
CA GLY A 203 5.05 -5.28 9.67
C GLY A 203 4.17 -5.76 10.83
N VAL A 204 4.74 -6.04 12.01
CA VAL A 204 3.93 -6.40 13.19
C VAL A 204 3.01 -5.24 13.56
N ILE A 205 3.54 -4.03 13.62
CA ILE A 205 2.77 -2.84 14.01
C ILE A 205 1.69 -2.52 12.98
N SER A 206 2.03 -2.62 11.68
CA SER A 206 1.07 -2.44 10.60
C SER A 206 -0.07 -3.46 10.64
N SER A 207 0.16 -4.69 11.10
CA SER A 207 -0.90 -5.71 11.18
C SER A 207 -2.12 -5.28 12.02
N CYS A 208 -1.92 -4.37 12.98
CA CYS A 208 -2.94 -3.87 13.89
C CYS A 208 -3.15 -2.34 13.78
N SER A 209 -2.47 -1.65 12.86
CA SER A 209 -2.53 -0.20 12.74
C SER A 209 -2.56 0.23 11.27
N SER A 210 -2.75 1.52 11.00
CA SER A 210 -2.73 2.02 9.62
C SER A 210 -1.29 2.16 9.13
N THR A 211 -0.90 1.44 8.06
CA THR A 211 0.40 1.65 7.39
C THR A 211 0.61 3.10 7.00
N SER A 212 -0.31 3.64 6.18
CA SER A 212 -0.21 5.02 5.69
C SER A 212 -0.39 6.07 6.79
N GLY A 213 -1.14 5.74 7.84
CA GLY A 213 -1.49 6.67 8.89
C GLY A 213 -0.49 6.76 10.02
N VAL A 214 0.07 5.63 10.42
CA VAL A 214 0.89 5.49 11.63
C VAL A 214 2.30 5.06 11.25
N VAL A 215 2.45 3.94 10.54
CA VAL A 215 3.76 3.33 10.34
C VAL A 215 4.67 4.18 9.44
N LEU A 216 4.19 4.60 8.27
CA LEU A 216 5.04 5.40 7.36
C LEU A 216 5.41 6.75 7.97
N PRO A 217 4.47 7.54 8.54
CA PRO A 217 4.81 8.81 9.16
C PRO A 217 5.75 8.72 10.36
N THR A 218 5.61 7.67 11.19
CA THR A 218 6.39 7.53 12.42
C THR A 218 7.77 6.92 12.17
N PHE A 219 7.88 5.93 11.28
CA PHE A 219 9.10 5.13 11.16
C PHE A 219 10.02 5.62 10.04
N LEU A 220 9.50 6.16 8.92
CA LEU A 220 10.37 6.63 7.83
C LEU A 220 11.36 7.72 8.28
N PRO A 221 10.98 8.71 9.12
CA PRO A 221 11.93 9.69 9.62
C PRO A 221 13.06 9.10 10.49
N THR A 222 12.87 7.91 11.06
CA THR A 222 13.87 7.25 11.91
C THR A 222 15.04 6.65 11.14
N ALA A 223 14.91 6.50 9.81
CA ALA A 223 15.85 5.71 9.01
C ALA A 223 17.31 6.17 9.13
N PRO A 224 17.65 7.48 9.03
CA PRO A 224 19.04 7.92 9.20
C PRO A 224 19.58 7.71 10.62
N GLY A 225 18.77 8.02 11.64
CA GLY A 225 19.15 7.87 13.05
C GLY A 225 19.41 6.40 13.41
N LEU A 226 18.60 5.47 12.87
CA LEU A 226 18.80 4.03 13.06
C LEU A 226 20.14 3.56 12.49
N VAL A 227 20.48 3.98 11.28
CA VAL A 227 21.76 3.62 10.65
C VAL A 227 22.94 4.19 11.43
N GLN A 228 22.83 5.46 11.87
CA GLN A 228 23.86 6.10 12.67
C GLN A 228 24.09 5.37 14.00
N GLN A 229 23.02 4.98 14.67
CA GLN A 229 23.10 4.37 16.00
C GLN A 229 23.54 2.90 15.98
N VAL A 230 23.16 2.16 14.94
CA VAL A 230 23.62 0.77 14.70
C VAL A 230 25.07 0.73 14.19
N GLY A 231 25.61 1.86 13.73
CA GLY A 231 27.00 1.99 13.30
C GLY A 231 27.27 1.49 11.87
N GLY A 232 26.22 1.34 11.05
CA GLY A 232 26.33 0.89 9.67
C GLY A 232 24.98 0.57 9.02
N GLY A 233 24.94 0.64 7.69
CA GLY A 233 23.75 0.43 6.89
C GLY A 233 23.53 1.55 5.86
N ASP A 234 22.46 1.41 5.08
CA ASP A 234 22.03 2.43 4.12
C ASP A 234 20.64 2.96 4.55
N PRO A 235 20.50 4.26 4.86
CA PRO A 235 19.22 4.83 5.27
C PRO A 235 18.11 4.62 4.24
N LEU A 236 18.44 4.59 2.94
CA LEU A 236 17.47 4.28 1.90
C LEU A 236 17.01 2.81 1.99
N ALA A 237 17.91 1.87 2.25
CA ALA A 237 17.56 0.46 2.44
C ALA A 237 16.64 0.26 3.66
N VAL A 238 16.88 1.01 4.75
CA VAL A 238 16.00 1.01 5.92
C VAL A 238 14.63 1.59 5.58
N ALA A 239 14.57 2.70 4.85
CA ALA A 239 13.31 3.28 4.39
C ALA A 239 12.54 2.34 3.46
N LEU A 240 13.21 1.65 2.53
CA LEU A 240 12.61 0.62 1.69
C LEU A 240 12.07 -0.55 2.54
N SER A 241 12.81 -0.96 3.56
CA SER A 241 12.42 -2.03 4.48
C SER A 241 11.17 -1.66 5.29
N ILE A 242 11.06 -0.41 5.74
CA ILE A 242 9.86 0.12 6.41
C ILE A 242 8.67 0.08 5.46
N ASN A 243 8.83 0.60 4.24
CA ASN A 243 7.79 0.64 3.22
C ASN A 243 7.28 -0.75 2.84
N VAL A 244 8.18 -1.67 2.48
CA VAL A 244 7.83 -3.03 2.05
C VAL A 244 7.30 -3.87 3.23
N GLY A 245 7.98 -3.83 4.38
CA GLY A 245 7.59 -4.61 5.56
C GLY A 245 6.20 -4.27 6.08
N SER A 246 5.85 -2.97 6.10
CA SER A 246 4.52 -2.51 6.51
C SER A 246 3.44 -2.73 5.45
N SER A 247 3.77 -2.76 4.16
CA SER A 247 2.78 -2.94 3.08
C SER A 247 2.43 -4.41 2.82
N LEU A 248 3.38 -5.34 2.99
CA LEU A 248 3.14 -6.77 2.73
C LEU A 248 2.08 -7.38 3.67
N VAL A 249 2.02 -6.91 4.92
CA VAL A 249 1.05 -7.36 5.92
C VAL A 249 -0.35 -6.77 5.72
N ASP A 250 -0.51 -5.71 4.92
CA ASP A 250 -1.79 -4.99 4.70
C ASP A 250 -2.87 -5.82 3.97
N VAL A 251 -2.54 -7.06 3.59
CA VAL A 251 -3.53 -8.05 3.13
C VAL A 251 -4.28 -8.69 4.30
N SER A 252 -3.85 -8.44 5.54
CA SER A 252 -4.54 -8.84 6.78
C SER A 252 -5.99 -8.31 6.81
N PRO A 253 -6.96 -9.09 7.33
CA PRO A 253 -8.34 -8.65 7.47
C PRO A 253 -8.52 -7.58 8.56
N LEU A 254 -7.48 -7.30 9.35
CA LEU A 254 -7.45 -6.21 10.31
C LEU A 254 -7.12 -4.86 9.63
N SER A 255 -6.50 -4.90 8.45
CA SER A 255 -6.26 -3.70 7.63
C SER A 255 -7.49 -3.39 6.79
N THR A 256 -7.64 -2.13 6.39
CA THR A 256 -8.78 -1.64 5.58
C THR A 256 -8.97 -2.46 4.30
N ILE A 257 -7.88 -2.82 3.63
CA ILE A 257 -7.92 -3.58 2.36
C ILE A 257 -8.45 -4.99 2.58
N GLY A 258 -7.91 -5.71 3.57
CA GLY A 258 -8.36 -7.06 3.86
C GLY A 258 -9.79 -7.08 4.42
N ALA A 259 -10.16 -6.08 5.24
CA ALA A 259 -11.52 -5.93 5.76
C ALA A 259 -12.55 -5.76 4.62
N LEU A 260 -12.24 -4.95 3.61
CA LEU A 260 -13.09 -4.79 2.43
C LEU A 260 -13.24 -6.10 1.64
N CYS A 261 -12.17 -6.91 1.54
CA CYS A 261 -12.24 -8.22 0.90
C CYS A 261 -13.14 -9.18 1.67
N VAL A 262 -13.07 -9.19 3.01
CA VAL A 262 -13.95 -10.03 3.85
C VAL A 262 -15.40 -9.55 3.75
N ALA A 263 -15.62 -8.23 3.76
CA ALA A 263 -16.95 -7.63 3.65
C ALA A 263 -17.62 -7.87 2.30
N ALA A 264 -16.84 -8.10 1.24
CA ALA A 264 -17.37 -8.43 -0.09
C ALA A 264 -17.93 -9.87 -0.19
N VAL A 265 -17.70 -10.72 0.81
CA VAL A 265 -18.25 -12.09 0.86
C VAL A 265 -19.58 -12.09 1.60
N THR A 266 -20.65 -12.48 0.91
CA THR A 266 -22.02 -12.45 1.44
C THR A 266 -22.34 -13.59 2.41
N ASP A 267 -21.75 -14.78 2.23
CA ASP A 267 -21.96 -15.92 3.14
C ASP A 267 -21.14 -15.76 4.43
N PRO A 268 -21.78 -15.63 5.63
CA PRO A 268 -21.08 -15.43 6.89
C PRO A 268 -20.15 -16.58 7.32
N ARG A 269 -20.39 -17.82 6.88
CA ARG A 269 -19.51 -18.96 7.17
C ARG A 269 -18.23 -18.86 6.34
N VAL A 270 -18.37 -18.53 5.06
CA VAL A 270 -17.24 -18.34 4.14
C VAL A 270 -16.43 -17.11 4.53
N ALA A 271 -17.07 -16.00 4.89
CA ALA A 271 -16.41 -14.77 5.35
C ALA A 271 -15.56 -15.01 6.61
N ARG A 272 -16.08 -15.76 7.60
CA ARG A 272 -15.30 -16.15 8.80
C ARG A 272 -14.10 -17.05 8.46
N GLY A 273 -14.27 -17.98 7.53
CA GLY A 273 -13.18 -18.82 7.03
C GLY A 273 -12.11 -18.01 6.31
N LEU A 274 -12.52 -17.04 5.49
CA LEU A 274 -11.65 -16.12 4.78
C LEU A 274 -10.86 -15.24 5.76
N PHE A 275 -11.54 -14.62 6.72
CA PHE A 275 -10.92 -13.80 7.78
C PHE A 275 -9.76 -14.55 8.44
N ARG A 276 -9.99 -15.77 8.94
CA ARG A 276 -8.93 -16.56 9.59
C ARG A 276 -7.74 -16.83 8.67
N ARG A 277 -7.98 -17.18 7.41
CA ARG A 277 -6.89 -17.47 6.46
C ARG A 277 -6.11 -16.22 6.09
N MET A 278 -6.79 -15.09 5.90
CA MET A 278 -6.14 -13.80 5.65
C MET A 278 -5.37 -13.30 6.87
N LEU A 279 -5.85 -13.56 8.09
CA LEU A 279 -5.14 -13.21 9.31
C LEU A 279 -3.82 -13.98 9.43
N ILE A 280 -3.89 -15.31 9.25
CA ILE A 280 -2.68 -16.16 9.23
C ILE A 280 -1.73 -15.68 8.12
N TRP A 281 -2.26 -15.43 6.92
CA TRP A 281 -1.48 -14.91 5.81
C TRP A 281 -0.77 -13.60 6.14
N GLY A 282 -1.51 -12.59 6.60
CA GLY A 282 -0.94 -11.30 6.98
C GLY A 282 0.20 -11.43 7.99
N LEU A 283 -0.01 -12.20 9.07
CA LEU A 283 1.03 -12.43 10.07
C LEU A 283 2.24 -13.18 9.51
N THR A 284 2.05 -14.14 8.59
CA THR A 284 3.19 -14.79 7.91
C THR A 284 3.94 -13.81 7.00
N MET A 285 3.24 -12.84 6.39
CA MET A 285 3.87 -11.84 5.52
C MET A 285 4.77 -10.88 6.30
N THR A 286 4.58 -10.71 7.61
CA THR A 286 5.52 -9.97 8.45
C THR A 286 6.90 -10.64 8.48
N VAL A 287 6.95 -11.97 8.57
CA VAL A 287 8.20 -12.74 8.53
C VAL A 287 8.77 -12.77 7.11
N VAL A 288 7.93 -13.02 6.11
CA VAL A 288 8.38 -13.04 4.70
C VAL A 288 8.93 -11.67 4.29
N GLY A 289 8.27 -10.57 4.66
CA GLY A 289 8.73 -9.22 4.41
C GLY A 289 10.06 -8.92 5.08
N ALA A 290 10.24 -9.35 6.33
CA ALA A 290 11.52 -9.26 7.03
C ALA A 290 12.64 -9.98 6.29
N LEU A 291 12.42 -11.23 5.85
CA LEU A 291 13.40 -12.00 5.12
C LEU A 291 13.72 -11.40 3.74
N LEU A 292 12.70 -10.92 3.01
CA LEU A 292 12.89 -10.23 1.74
C LEU A 292 13.71 -8.95 1.90
N CYS A 293 13.42 -8.14 2.92
CA CYS A 293 14.15 -6.90 3.17
C CYS A 293 15.59 -7.18 3.64
N LEU A 294 15.78 -8.21 4.48
CA LEU A 294 17.11 -8.65 4.90
C LEU A 294 17.98 -9.04 3.69
N ALA A 295 17.41 -9.79 2.74
CA ALA A 295 18.15 -10.28 1.58
C ALA A 295 18.36 -9.22 0.49
N PHE A 296 17.36 -8.39 0.21
CA PHE A 296 17.32 -7.59 -1.02
C PHE A 296 17.29 -6.07 -0.82
N ALA A 297 16.97 -5.55 0.38
CA ALA A 297 16.79 -4.08 0.54
C ALA A 297 18.09 -3.31 0.29
N SER A 298 19.22 -3.79 0.81
CA SER A 298 20.53 -3.16 0.59
C SER A 298 20.97 -3.22 -0.88
N TRP A 299 20.65 -4.30 -1.58
CA TRP A 299 20.94 -4.43 -3.00
C TRP A 299 20.09 -3.46 -3.82
N PHE A 300 18.79 -3.40 -3.52
CA PHE A 300 17.84 -2.55 -4.23
C PHE A 300 18.10 -1.06 -4.01
N ALA A 301 18.59 -0.67 -2.83
CA ALA A 301 18.94 0.72 -2.54
C ALA A 301 20.15 1.21 -3.36
N ARG A 302 21.08 0.31 -3.72
CA ARG A 302 22.30 0.63 -4.47
C ARG A 302 22.11 0.69 -6.00
N LEU A 303 21.05 0.07 -6.53
CA LEU A 303 20.63 0.21 -7.94
C LEU A 303 20.18 1.64 -8.21
#